data_AF-A0A7Z0JAR3-F1
#
_entry.id   AF-A0A7Z0JAR3-F1
#
_cell.length_a   1.000
_cell.length_b   1.000
_cell.length_c   1.000
_cell.angle_alpha   90.00
_cell.angle_beta   90.00
_cell.angle_gamma   90.00
#
_symmetry.space_group_name_H-M   'P 1'
#
loop_
_entity.id
_entity.type
_entity.pdbx_description
1 polymer ?
#
loop_
_entity_poly.entity_id
_entity_poly.type
_entity_poly.pdbx_seq_one_letter_code
_entity_poly.pdbx_strand_id
1 'polypeptide(L)'
;MPTENKSNGSGRRAKAAAGGSETIYNRIAVLRAERGVSRRALAEALGVHYQTVGYLERGEYSPSLHLAMRIARYFEVPVEVVFSTEPFPRIGQ
;
A
#
# COMPACT_ATOMS: atom_id res chain seq x y z
N MET A 1 -32.54 3.02 44.74
CA MET A 1 -32.43 3.24 43.28
C MET A 1 -30.97 3.53 42.97
N PRO A 2 -30.17 2.56 42.48
CA PRO A 2 -28.75 2.76 42.23
C PRO A 2 -28.51 3.43 40.87
N THR A 3 -27.51 4.30 40.86
CA THR A 3 -27.03 5.11 39.74
C THR A 3 -26.07 4.36 38.81
N GLU A 4 -26.20 4.71 37.55
CA GLU A 4 -25.34 4.54 36.36
C GLU A 4 -24.00 3.79 36.48
N ASN A 5 -23.90 2.77 35.62
CA ASN A 5 -22.73 1.93 35.39
C ASN A 5 -21.65 2.66 34.57
N LYS A 6 -20.40 2.62 35.06
CA LYS A 6 -19.20 3.06 34.37
C LYS A 6 -18.67 1.99 33.42
N SER A 7 -18.16 2.46 32.28
CA SER A 7 -17.04 1.90 31.48
C SER A 7 -17.14 0.45 30.98
N ASN A 8 -16.97 0.23 29.68
CA ASN A 8 -15.64 0.09 29.07
C ASN A 8 -15.78 -0.38 27.61
N GLY A 9 -14.82 -0.03 26.75
CA GLY A 9 -14.66 -0.70 25.45
C GLY A 9 -14.57 0.23 24.24
N SER A 10 -13.70 1.24 24.29
CA SER A 10 -13.21 1.94 23.10
C SER A 10 -12.45 0.97 22.20
N GLY A 11 -12.78 0.97 20.91
CA GLY A 11 -12.13 0.16 19.89
C GLY A 11 -13.11 -0.41 18.88
N ARG A 12 -13.85 0.46 18.17
CA ARG A 12 -14.66 0.05 17.02
C ARG A 12 -13.76 -0.61 15.97
N ARG A 13 -13.76 -1.95 15.95
CA ARG A 13 -13.51 -2.71 14.72
C ARG A 13 -14.58 -2.27 13.71
N ALA A 14 -14.20 -1.40 12.79
CA ALA A 14 -15.04 -1.12 11.64
C ALA A 14 -14.93 -2.33 10.69
N LYS A 15 -15.86 -3.27 10.83
CA LYS A 15 -16.21 -4.19 9.75
C LYS A 15 -17.38 -3.56 8.99
N ALA A 16 -17.14 -3.13 7.75
CA ALA A 16 -18.16 -2.76 6.78
C ALA A 16 -17.81 -3.54 5.50
N ALA A 17 -18.58 -4.58 5.13
CA ALA A 17 -19.81 -4.56 4.33
C ALA A 17 -19.48 -4.83 2.85
N ALA A 18 -20.23 -5.76 2.24
CA ALA A 18 -19.90 -6.43 0.99
C ALA A 18 -19.90 -5.52 -0.25
N GLY A 19 -18.70 -5.31 -0.78
CA GLY A 19 -18.34 -4.99 -2.17
C GLY A 19 -16.93 -5.56 -2.32
N GLY A 20 -16.63 -6.27 -3.42
CA GLY A 20 -15.33 -6.93 -3.58
C GLY A 20 -14.21 -5.96 -3.21
N SER A 21 -13.39 -6.28 -2.22
CA SER A 21 -12.27 -5.42 -1.84
C SER A 21 -11.37 -5.32 -3.05
N GLU A 22 -11.35 -4.15 -3.72
CA GLU A 22 -10.39 -3.81 -4.78
C GLU A 22 -9.01 -3.70 -4.14
N THR A 23 -8.43 -4.85 -3.77
CA THR A 23 -7.10 -4.97 -3.24
C THR A 23 -6.12 -4.85 -4.40
N ILE A 24 -5.25 -3.84 -4.34
CA ILE A 24 -4.13 -3.70 -5.28
C ILE A 24 -2.87 -4.26 -4.64
N TYR A 25 -2.34 -5.33 -5.23
CA TYR A 25 -1.04 -5.89 -4.90
C TYR A 25 0.05 -5.06 -5.58
N ASN A 26 1.23 -4.96 -4.95
CA ASN A 26 2.36 -4.25 -5.55
C ASN A 26 3.72 -4.92 -5.31
N ARG A 27 4.70 -4.59 -6.15
CA ARG A 27 6.10 -5.05 -6.08
C ARG A 27 7.08 -3.93 -5.72
N ILE A 28 6.61 -2.81 -5.17
CA ILE A 28 7.46 -1.63 -4.92
C ILE A 28 8.66 -1.97 -4.03
N ALA A 29 8.43 -2.75 -2.97
CA ALA A 29 9.50 -3.15 -2.06
C ALA A 29 10.55 -4.03 -2.76
N VAL A 30 10.12 -4.94 -3.64
CA VAL A 30 10.99 -5.82 -4.43
C VAL A 30 11.81 -5.00 -5.42
N LEU A 31 11.14 -4.18 -6.24
CA LEU A 31 11.79 -3.33 -7.25
C LEU A 31 12.80 -2.36 -6.62
N ARG A 32 12.51 -1.79 -5.45
CA ARG A 32 13.50 -0.99 -4.72
C ARG A 32 14.71 -1.82 -4.29
N ALA A 33 14.49 -3.02 -3.74
CA ALA A 33 15.58 -3.85 -3.25
C ALA A 33 16.50 -4.28 -4.40
N GLU A 34 15.93 -4.68 -5.54
CA GLU A 34 16.66 -5.01 -6.76
C GLU A 34 17.50 -3.85 -7.30
N ARG A 35 17.00 -2.61 -7.18
CA ARG A 35 17.72 -1.41 -7.62
C ARG A 35 18.58 -0.74 -6.52
N GLY A 36 18.65 -1.31 -5.32
CA GLY A 36 19.38 -0.69 -4.19
C GLY A 36 18.80 0.67 -3.74
N VAL A 37 17.52 0.93 -4.00
CA VAL A 37 16.85 2.20 -3.73
C VAL A 37 16.27 2.21 -2.32
N SER A 38 16.61 3.23 -1.53
CA SER A 38 15.98 3.45 -0.22
C SER A 38 14.56 4.03 -0.37
N ARG A 39 13.71 3.83 0.64
CA ARG A 39 12.36 4.47 0.65
C ARG A 39 12.45 5.99 0.57
N ARG A 40 13.48 6.59 1.17
CA ARG A 40 13.71 8.05 1.16
C ARG A 40 14.06 8.54 -0.23
N ALA A 41 14.97 7.85 -0.92
CA ALA A 41 15.32 8.18 -2.30
C ALA A 41 14.12 8.05 -3.24
N LEU A 42 13.30 7.00 -3.09
CA LEU A 42 12.08 6.86 -3.88
C LEU A 42 11.06 7.97 -3.59
N ALA A 43 10.86 8.31 -2.31
CA ALA A 43 9.95 9.38 -1.92
C ALA A 43 10.36 10.74 -2.49
N GLU A 44 11.66 11.04 -2.46
CA GLU A 44 12.25 12.27 -3.02
C GLU A 44 12.07 12.33 -4.55
N ALA A 45 12.40 11.25 -5.27
CA ALA A 45 12.21 11.18 -6.71
C ALA A 45 10.73 11.30 -7.14
N LEU A 46 9.83 10.79 -6.30
CA LEU A 46 8.39 10.89 -6.52
C LEU A 46 7.78 12.17 -5.93
N GLY A 47 8.53 13.04 -5.26
CA GLY A 47 7.99 14.23 -4.62
C GLY A 47 6.82 13.93 -3.67
N VAL A 48 6.90 12.81 -2.94
CA VAL A 48 5.90 12.40 -1.94
C VAL A 48 6.50 12.35 -0.55
N HIS A 49 5.65 12.33 0.47
CA HIS A 49 6.12 12.17 1.84
C HIS A 49 6.77 10.78 2.04
N TYR A 50 7.82 10.69 2.87
CA TYR A 50 8.53 9.43 3.10
C TYR A 50 7.62 8.27 3.54
N GLN A 51 6.65 8.56 4.43
CA GLN A 51 5.72 7.55 4.93
C GLN A 51 4.80 7.00 3.82
N THR A 52 4.52 7.80 2.78
CA THR A 52 3.70 7.41 1.63
C THR A 52 4.25 6.16 0.96
N VAL A 53 5.57 6.03 0.83
CA VAL A 53 6.21 4.83 0.27
C VAL A 53 5.99 3.61 1.16
N GLY A 54 6.10 3.77 2.48
CA GLY A 54 5.85 2.69 3.43
C GLY A 54 4.40 2.20 3.38
N TYR A 55 3.44 3.12 3.30
CA TYR A 55 2.02 2.80 3.17
C TYR A 55 1.71 2.07 1.84
N LEU A 56 2.35 2.47 0.73
CA LEU A 56 2.22 1.78 -0.55
C LEU A 56 2.73 0.35 -0.49
N GLU A 57 3.93 0.15 0.04
CA GLU A 57 4.55 -1.18 0.12
C GLU A 57 3.73 -2.17 0.97
N ARG A 58 3.01 -1.68 1.98
CA ARG A 58 2.14 -2.51 2.82
C ARG A 58 0.73 -2.68 2.25
N GLY A 59 0.42 -2.02 1.13
CA GLY A 59 -0.91 -2.06 0.50
C GLY A 59 -1.99 -1.39 1.35
N GLU A 60 -1.62 -0.49 2.26
CA GLU A 60 -2.57 0.17 3.18
C GLU A 60 -3.47 1.19 2.47
N TYR A 61 -3.10 1.62 1.26
CA TYR A 61 -3.95 2.44 0.40
C TYR A 61 -3.59 2.25 -1.08
N SER A 62 -4.58 2.47 -1.95
CA SER A 62 -4.38 2.44 -3.40
C SER A 62 -3.85 3.78 -3.90
N PRO A 63 -2.74 3.81 -4.68
CA PRO A 63 -2.24 5.06 -5.27
C PRO A 63 -3.24 5.62 -6.29
N SER A 64 -3.19 6.93 -6.53
CA SER A 64 -3.81 7.48 -7.74
C SER A 64 -3.14 6.90 -8.99
N LEU A 65 -3.88 6.82 -10.10
CA LEU A 65 -3.32 6.39 -11.40
C LEU A 65 -2.06 7.19 -11.76
N HIS A 66 -2.06 8.50 -11.50
CA HIS A 66 -0.91 9.35 -11.75
C HIS A 66 0.33 8.92 -10.94
N LEU A 67 0.18 8.61 -9.66
CA LEU A 67 1.28 8.13 -8.82
C LEU A 67 1.74 6.73 -9.27
N ALA A 68 0.82 5.84 -9.61
CA ALA A 68 1.14 4.51 -10.14
C ALA A 68 1.99 4.59 -11.42
N MET A 69 1.60 5.44 -12.38
CA MET A 69 2.36 5.67 -13.62
C MET A 69 3.73 6.29 -13.36
N ARG A 70 3.87 7.17 -12.36
CA ARG A 70 5.18 7.73 -11.97
C ARG A 70 6.10 6.69 -11.36
N ILE A 71 5.55 5.80 -10.53
CA ILE A 71 6.30 4.69 -9.93
C ILE A 71 6.80 3.74 -11.03
N ALA A 72 5.92 3.36 -11.96
CA ALA A 72 6.28 2.52 -13.10
C ALA A 72 7.40 3.13 -13.95
N ARG A 73 7.30 4.43 -14.25
CA ARG A 73 8.37 5.17 -14.96
C ARG A 73 9.69 5.23 -14.18
N TYR A 74 9.64 5.47 -12.87
CA TYR A 74 10.85 5.50 -12.04
C TYR A 74 11.58 4.16 -12.06
N PHE A 75 10.84 3.06 -12.07
CA PHE A 75 11.39 1.71 -12.18
C PHE A 75 11.56 1.23 -13.62
N GLU A 76 11.31 2.06 -14.63
CA GLU A 76 11.43 1.72 -16.06
C GLU A 76 10.78 0.37 -16.44
N VAL A 77 9.61 0.09 -15.87
CA VAL A 77 8.83 -1.12 -16.14
C VAL A 77 7.37 -0.77 -16.42
N PRO A 78 6.62 -1.65 -17.11
CA PRO A 78 5.18 -1.51 -17.25
C PRO A 78 4.46 -1.42 -15.88
N VAL A 79 3.32 -0.74 -15.83
CA VAL A 79 2.57 -0.56 -14.57
C VAL A 79 2.10 -1.89 -13.98
N GLU A 80 1.83 -2.87 -14.84
CA GLU A 80 1.40 -4.24 -14.51
C GLU A 80 2.53 -5.07 -13.86
N VAL A 81 3.79 -4.67 -14.06
CA VAL A 81 4.93 -5.25 -13.32
C VAL A 81 4.97 -4.72 -11.89
N VAL A 82 4.50 -3.48 -11.68
CA VAL A 82 4.50 -2.84 -10.37
C VAL A 82 3.25 -3.19 -9.57
N PHE A 83 2.08 -3.21 -10.21
CA PHE A 83 0.77 -3.34 -9.58
C PHE A 83 -0.08 -4.44 -10.24
N SER A 84 -0.94 -5.07 -9.45
CA SER A 84 -1.85 -6.11 -9.93
C SER A 84 -3.13 -6.13 -9.09
N THR A 85 -4.26 -6.44 -9.72
CA THR A 85 -5.53 -6.74 -9.03
C THR A 85 -5.57 -8.17 -8.46
N GLU A 86 -4.59 -9.00 -8.82
CA GLU A 86 -4.41 -10.36 -8.34
C GLU A 86 -3.07 -10.52 -7.59
N PRO A 87 -2.95 -11.44 -6.62
CA PRO A 87 -1.68 -11.72 -5.97
C PRO A 87 -0.60 -12.07 -6.98
N PHE A 88 0.59 -11.50 -6.82
CA PHE A 88 1.72 -11.89 -7.65
C PHE A 88 2.11 -13.35 -7.40
N PRO A 89 2.47 -14.12 -8.45
CA PRO A 89 2.99 -15.47 -8.30
C PRO A 89 4.19 -15.50 -7.35
N ARG A 90 4.28 -16.55 -6.53
CA ARG A 90 5.47 -16.80 -5.72
C ARG A 90 6.61 -17.21 -6.64
N ILE A 91 7.78 -16.61 -6.45
CA ILE A 91 9.00 -17.04 -7.15
C ILE A 91 9.42 -18.38 -6.53
N GLY A 92 9.46 -19.44 -7.35
CA GLY A 92 9.91 -20.78 -6.93
C GLY A 92 8.82 -21.85 -6.76
N GLN A 93 7.66 -21.68 -7.39
CA GLN A 93 6.72 -22.79 -7.63
C GLN A 93 6.79 -23.26 -9.08
#